data_AF-A0A8T5HPQ9-F1
#
_entry.id   AF-A0A8T5HPQ9-F1
#
_cell.length_a   1.000
_cell.length_b   1.000
_cell.length_c   1.000
_cell.angle_alpha   90.00
_cell.angle_beta   90.00
_cell.angle_gamma   90.00
#
_symmetry.space_group_name_H-M   'P 1'
#
loop_
_entity.id
_entity.type
_entity.pdbx_description
1 polymer ?
#
loop_
_entity_poly.entity_id
_entity_poly.type
_entity_poly.pdbx_seq_one_letter_code
_entity_poly.pdbx_strand_id
1 'polypeptide(L)'
;MTETKQSKKTLLEVRNSLKKKKPNFLRQDGHKKARLSKKWVKPRGLQSKMRLKRKGYRRCVSVGWRSPVLIRGLSRDGLNLVKVSTVAEVESLNPKEDKAIICGSVGRKKRLDLIKKAIERELLIHDYKDPKKFIEETELEIKKKKEEGTKKKSDRAGKQEKDKKEAEKKKKEEEEKAKKESEDKKSDAESLEANQEKKEEEKKEKDKVLISKN
;
A
#
# COMPACT_ATOMS: atom_id res chain seq x y z
N MET A 1 49.51 13.36 28.23
CA MET A 1 48.34 12.47 28.46
C MET A 1 48.40 11.37 27.42
N THR A 2 48.98 10.22 27.76
CA THR A 2 49.22 9.11 26.82
C THR A 2 47.91 8.46 26.42
N GLU A 3 47.48 8.68 25.17
CA GLU A 3 46.35 7.98 24.56
C GLU A 3 46.71 6.50 24.39
N THR A 4 46.30 5.68 25.35
CA THR A 4 46.23 4.24 25.14
C THR A 4 45.12 4.00 24.12
N LYS A 5 45.52 3.82 22.85
CA LYS A 5 44.65 3.54 21.72
C LYS A 5 44.01 2.15 21.90
N GLN A 6 43.00 2.06 22.76
CA GLN A 6 42.28 0.82 23.03
C GLN A 6 41.64 0.33 21.73
N SER A 7 41.80 -0.97 21.45
CA SER A 7 41.21 -1.57 20.25
C SER A 7 39.68 -1.47 20.28
N LYS A 8 39.06 -1.26 19.11
CA LYS A 8 37.60 -1.16 18.96
C LYS A 8 36.87 -2.38 19.56
N LYS A 9 37.50 -3.56 19.48
CA LYS A 9 36.99 -4.83 20.00
C LYS A 9 36.88 -4.84 21.52
N THR A 10 37.92 -4.42 22.24
CA THR A 10 37.90 -4.38 23.72
C THR A 10 36.85 -3.39 24.23
N LEU A 11 36.72 -2.23 23.57
CA LEU A 11 35.68 -1.26 23.88
C LEU A 11 34.27 -1.85 23.70
N LEU A 12 34.03 -2.63 22.63
CA LEU A 12 32.74 -3.27 22.39
C LEU A 12 32.37 -4.26 23.50
N GLU A 13 33.33 -5.04 23.98
CA GLU A 13 33.15 -5.95 25.11
C GLU A 13 32.80 -5.19 26.40
N VAL A 14 33.52 -4.09 26.68
CA VAL A 14 33.22 -3.20 27.81
C VAL A 14 31.80 -2.64 27.69
N ARG A 15 31.39 -2.16 26.52
CA ARG A 15 30.02 -1.69 26.27
C ARG A 15 28.99 -2.78 26.52
N ASN A 16 29.25 -4.02 26.10
CA ASN A 16 28.33 -5.13 26.32
C ASN A 16 28.17 -5.44 27.81
N SER A 17 29.29 -5.46 28.56
CA SER A 17 29.28 -5.63 30.02
C SER A 17 28.55 -4.49 30.73
N LEU A 18 28.74 -3.24 30.31
CA LEU A 18 28.01 -2.08 30.84
C LEU A 18 26.52 -2.11 30.49
N LYS A 19 26.16 -2.53 29.28
CA LYS A 19 24.75 -2.69 28.86
C LYS A 19 24.03 -3.75 29.69
N LYS A 20 24.68 -4.88 30.00
CA LYS A 20 24.10 -5.93 30.86
C LYS A 20 23.74 -5.41 32.26
N LYS A 21 24.56 -4.50 32.82
CA LYS A 21 24.33 -3.88 34.14
C LYS A 21 23.37 -2.68 34.09
N LYS A 22 23.03 -2.18 32.90
CA LYS A 22 22.24 -0.96 32.72
C LYS A 22 20.76 -1.23 32.98
N PRO A 23 20.09 -0.45 33.84
CA PRO A 23 18.65 -0.58 34.04
C PRO A 23 17.86 0.01 32.86
N ASN A 24 16.62 -0.45 32.66
CA ASN A 24 15.74 -0.01 31.56
C ASN A 24 15.24 1.44 31.66
N PHE A 25 15.65 2.20 32.68
CA PHE A 25 15.27 3.61 32.92
C PHE A 25 13.78 3.91 32.67
N LEU A 26 12.89 3.23 33.37
CA LEU A 26 11.44 3.52 33.31
C LEU A 26 11.04 4.58 34.35
N ARG A 27 9.95 5.31 34.07
CA ARG A 27 9.29 6.23 35.01
C ARG A 27 8.93 5.52 36.31
N GLN A 28 9.06 6.27 37.40
CA GLN A 28 8.61 5.87 38.73
C GLN A 28 7.13 5.46 38.70
N ASP A 29 6.80 4.31 39.29
CA ASP A 29 5.43 3.80 39.40
C ASP A 29 4.70 3.60 38.05
N GLY A 30 5.41 3.60 36.92
CA GLY A 30 4.83 3.38 35.58
C GLY A 30 4.24 1.98 35.37
N HIS A 31 4.58 1.02 36.23
CA HIS A 31 3.98 -0.31 36.24
C HIS A 31 2.67 -0.37 37.06
N LYS A 32 2.41 0.62 37.92
CA LYS A 32 1.24 0.63 38.81
C LYS A 32 -0.02 1.21 38.16
N LYS A 33 0.14 2.10 37.18
CA LYS A 33 -0.99 2.82 36.55
C LYS A 33 -0.83 2.82 35.04
N ALA A 34 -1.84 2.32 34.33
CA ALA A 34 -1.85 2.25 32.86
C ALA A 34 -1.69 3.63 32.18
N ARG A 35 -2.24 4.70 32.78
CA ARG A 35 -2.08 6.08 32.28
C ARG A 35 -0.63 6.59 32.28
N LEU A 36 0.26 5.94 33.02
CA LEU A 36 1.66 6.32 33.09
C LEU A 36 2.45 5.54 32.03
N SER A 37 2.90 6.24 30.99
CA SER A 37 3.73 5.63 29.95
C SER A 37 5.05 5.09 30.49
N LYS A 38 5.53 4.00 29.86
CA LYS A 38 6.83 3.35 30.11
C LYS A 38 8.01 4.14 29.51
N LYS A 39 8.04 5.46 29.72
CA LYS A 39 9.14 6.35 29.32
C LYS A 39 9.92 6.82 30.55
N TRP A 40 11.13 7.35 30.39
CA TRP A 40 11.85 7.98 31.50
C TRP A 40 11.23 9.36 31.82
N VAL A 41 11.05 9.67 33.10
CA VAL A 41 10.70 11.02 33.58
C VAL A 41 11.49 11.25 34.86
N LYS A 42 12.18 12.41 34.97
CA LYS A 42 12.92 12.77 36.18
C LYS A 42 11.96 12.83 37.38
N PRO A 43 12.15 12.02 38.44
CA PRO A 43 11.31 12.07 39.62
C PRO A 43 11.54 13.39 40.37
N ARG A 44 10.49 14.20 40.53
CA ARG A 44 10.57 15.54 41.13
C ARG A 44 10.15 15.58 42.60
N GLY A 45 9.22 14.73 43.03
CA GLY A 45 8.64 14.79 44.37
C GLY A 45 9.67 14.66 45.50
N LEU A 46 9.52 15.48 46.55
CA LEU A 46 10.44 15.52 47.69
C LEU A 46 10.56 14.14 48.36
N GLN A 47 9.44 13.45 48.57
CA GLN A 47 9.41 12.13 49.20
C GLN A 47 9.63 10.96 48.23
N SER A 48 9.91 11.23 46.95
CA SER A 48 10.15 10.16 45.96
C SER A 48 11.37 9.34 46.35
N LYS A 49 11.15 8.05 46.62
CA LYS A 49 12.22 7.12 47.00
C LYS A 49 13.20 6.86 45.85
N MET A 50 12.71 6.97 44.61
CA MET A 50 13.53 6.90 43.40
C MET A 50 14.42 8.15 43.25
N ARG A 51 13.90 9.36 43.52
CA ARG A 51 14.69 10.60 43.57
C ARG A 51 15.78 10.53 44.64
N LEU A 52 15.42 10.04 45.82
CA LEU A 52 16.32 9.81 46.96
C LEU A 52 17.25 8.60 46.77
N LYS A 53 17.18 7.88 45.63
CA LYS A 53 18.02 6.72 45.29
C LYS A 53 18.01 5.59 46.35
N ARG A 54 16.87 5.38 47.03
CA ARG A 54 16.74 4.28 48.00
C ARG A 54 16.85 2.91 47.32
N LYS A 55 17.50 1.95 48.00
CA LYS A 55 17.60 0.54 47.56
C LYS A 55 16.19 -0.05 47.37
N GLY A 56 16.03 -0.90 46.35
CA GLY A 56 14.74 -1.49 45.96
C GLY A 56 13.97 -0.69 44.90
N TYR A 57 14.27 0.61 44.73
CA TYR A 57 13.70 1.42 43.64
C TYR A 57 14.61 1.43 42.42
N ARG A 58 14.02 1.69 41.24
CA ARG A 58 14.74 1.79 39.96
C ARG A 58 15.81 2.88 40.06
N ARG A 59 16.99 2.64 39.47
CA ARG A 59 18.07 3.64 39.47
C ARG A 59 17.73 4.82 38.57
N CYS A 60 18.16 6.02 38.98
CA CYS A 60 18.03 7.21 38.16
C CYS A 60 19.07 7.29 37.04
N VAL A 61 18.72 7.94 35.93
CA VAL A 61 19.65 8.26 34.84
C VAL A 61 20.75 9.17 35.37
N SER A 62 22.00 8.85 35.03
CA SER A 62 23.20 9.63 35.35
C SER A 62 24.23 9.46 34.24
N VAL A 63 25.20 10.40 34.15
CA VAL A 63 26.26 10.38 33.12
C VAL A 63 27.12 9.10 33.20
N GLY A 64 27.28 8.52 34.40
CA GLY A 64 28.05 7.29 34.60
C GLY A 64 27.50 6.05 33.88
N TRP A 65 26.25 6.06 33.40
CA TRP A 65 25.68 4.98 32.60
C TRP A 65 26.02 5.06 31.11
N ARG A 66 26.78 6.07 30.69
CA ARG A 66 27.12 6.29 29.29
C ARG A 66 28.11 5.21 28.80
N SER A 67 28.00 4.84 27.52
CA SER A 67 28.99 3.97 26.88
C SER A 67 30.23 4.79 26.46
N PRO A 68 31.39 4.14 26.24
CA PRO A 68 32.58 4.80 25.71
C PRO A 68 32.27 5.58 24.43
N VAL A 69 32.95 6.71 24.22
CA VAL A 69 32.63 7.68 23.16
C VAL A 69 32.78 7.06 21.78
N LEU A 70 33.93 6.43 21.52
CA LEU A 70 34.32 5.88 20.21
C LEU A 70 33.35 4.83 19.64
N ILE A 71 32.63 4.12 20.51
CA ILE A 71 31.76 3.00 20.12
C ILE A 71 30.28 3.24 20.43
N ARG A 72 29.94 4.46 20.82
CA ARG A 72 28.57 4.86 21.09
C ARG A 72 27.82 4.93 19.77
N GLY A 73 26.63 4.33 19.70
CA GLY A 73 25.80 4.34 18.49
C GLY A 73 26.12 3.24 17.48
N LEU A 74 27.27 2.58 17.57
CA LEU A 74 27.62 1.45 16.69
C LEU A 74 26.69 0.24 16.87
N SER A 75 26.62 -0.60 15.83
CA SER A 75 26.00 -1.93 15.84
C SER A 75 26.63 -2.86 16.90
N ARG A 76 26.01 -4.02 17.15
CA ARG A 76 26.61 -5.11 17.94
C ARG A 76 27.96 -5.55 17.33
N ASP A 77 28.03 -5.50 16.01
CA ASP A 77 29.19 -5.90 15.21
C ASP A 77 30.29 -4.80 15.19
N GLY A 78 30.01 -3.61 15.71
CA GLY A 78 30.94 -2.47 15.69
C GLY A 78 30.91 -1.62 14.42
N LEU A 79 29.96 -1.86 13.51
CA LEU A 79 29.75 -1.05 12.31
C LEU A 79 28.89 0.18 12.60
N ASN A 80 29.05 1.25 11.82
CA ASN A 80 28.19 2.43 11.87
C ASN A 80 26.84 2.08 11.25
N LEU A 81 25.75 2.46 11.91
CA LEU A 81 24.41 2.26 11.37
C LEU A 81 24.02 3.49 10.55
N VAL A 82 23.95 3.35 9.22
CA VAL A 82 23.56 4.44 8.33
C VAL A 82 22.21 4.16 7.72
N LYS A 83 21.29 5.12 7.84
CA LYS A 83 19.94 5.01 7.29
C LYS A 83 19.95 5.40 5.81
N VAL A 84 19.41 4.52 4.98
CA VAL A 84 19.41 4.63 3.52
C VAL A 84 17.99 4.57 2.95
N SER A 85 17.74 5.42 1.97
CA SER A 85 16.46 5.55 1.25
C SER A 85 16.64 5.34 -0.25
N THR A 86 17.82 5.70 -0.77
CA THR A 86 18.11 5.80 -2.20
C THR A 86 19.26 4.90 -2.58
N VAL A 87 19.28 4.48 -3.84
CA VAL A 87 20.34 3.68 -4.42
C VAL A 87 21.70 4.38 -4.38
N ALA A 88 21.76 5.68 -4.71
CA ALA A 88 22.99 6.47 -4.63
C ALA A 88 23.58 6.53 -3.21
N GLU A 89 22.73 6.50 -2.18
CA GLU A 89 23.16 6.46 -0.78
C GLU A 89 23.75 5.08 -0.42
N VAL A 90 23.31 3.98 -1.03
CA VAL A 90 23.99 2.68 -0.87
C VAL A 90 25.38 2.73 -1.51
N GLU A 91 25.51 3.47 -2.60
CA GLU A 91 26.75 3.56 -3.36
C GLU A 91 27.83 4.43 -2.70
N SER A 92 27.44 5.35 -1.81
CA SER A 92 28.39 6.17 -1.06
C SER A 92 28.91 5.52 0.22
N LEU A 93 28.34 4.38 0.65
CA LEU A 93 28.71 3.71 1.89
C LEU A 93 29.98 2.87 1.78
N ASN A 94 30.72 2.78 2.89
CA ASN A 94 31.89 1.93 3.00
C ASN A 94 31.52 0.52 3.52
N PRO A 95 31.69 -0.56 2.75
CA PRO A 95 31.31 -1.92 3.16
C PRO A 95 32.00 -2.43 4.42
N LYS A 96 33.20 -1.92 4.73
CA LYS A 96 34.00 -2.39 5.88
C LYS A 96 33.59 -1.74 7.21
N GLU A 97 33.06 -0.52 7.17
CA GLU A 97 32.81 0.28 8.36
C GLU A 97 31.32 0.50 8.64
N ASP A 98 30.50 0.47 7.59
CA ASP A 98 29.09 0.84 7.66
C ASP A 98 28.17 -0.35 7.47
N LYS A 99 26.98 -0.25 8.05
CA LYS A 99 25.87 -1.19 7.93
C LYS A 99 24.62 -0.41 7.57
N ALA A 100 23.96 -0.80 6.48
CA ALA A 100 22.80 -0.08 5.97
C ALA A 100 21.52 -0.44 6.74
N ILE A 101 20.76 0.57 7.15
CA ILE A 101 19.38 0.46 7.64
C ILE A 101 18.47 1.00 6.54
N ILE A 102 17.56 0.20 6.01
CA ILE A 102 16.68 0.65 4.94
C ILE A 102 15.47 1.33 5.58
N CYS A 103 15.23 2.58 5.22
CA CYS A 103 14.12 3.35 5.77
C CYS A 103 12.75 2.62 5.59
N GLY A 104 11.92 2.66 6.63
CA GLY A 104 10.59 2.02 6.61
C GLY A 104 9.62 2.62 5.58
N SER A 105 9.87 3.83 5.09
CA SER A 105 9.06 4.46 4.04
C SER A 105 9.34 3.90 2.63
N VAL A 106 10.40 3.11 2.45
CA VAL A 106 10.76 2.56 1.14
C VAL A 106 9.85 1.38 0.81
N GLY A 107 9.12 1.48 -0.30
CA GLY A 107 8.22 0.41 -0.77
C GLY A 107 8.96 -0.82 -1.30
N ARG A 108 8.27 -1.99 -1.34
CA ARG A 108 8.85 -3.30 -1.68
C ARG A 108 9.70 -3.30 -2.96
N LYS A 109 9.22 -2.64 -4.04
CA LYS A 109 9.94 -2.56 -5.32
C LYS A 109 11.31 -1.90 -5.18
N LYS A 110 11.38 -0.72 -4.57
CA LYS A 110 12.64 -0.01 -4.32
C LYS A 110 13.54 -0.77 -3.35
N ARG A 111 12.96 -1.48 -2.36
CA ARG A 111 13.74 -2.32 -1.43
C ARG A 111 14.46 -3.45 -2.16
N LEU A 112 13.83 -4.08 -3.14
CA LEU A 112 14.47 -5.10 -3.98
C LEU A 112 15.70 -4.52 -4.68
N ASP A 113 15.57 -3.35 -5.31
CA ASP A 113 16.70 -2.69 -6.00
C ASP A 113 17.84 -2.32 -5.04
N LEU A 114 17.51 -1.80 -3.85
CA LEU A 114 18.49 -1.47 -2.80
C LEU A 114 19.24 -2.71 -2.31
N ILE A 115 18.53 -3.82 -2.07
CA ILE A 115 19.12 -5.05 -1.55
C ILE A 115 20.02 -5.69 -2.61
N LYS A 116 19.61 -5.70 -3.89
CA LYS A 116 20.46 -6.18 -4.98
C LYS A 116 21.78 -5.41 -5.03
N LYS A 117 21.72 -4.08 -5.05
CA LYS A 117 22.91 -3.23 -5.04
C LYS A 117 23.76 -3.36 -3.77
N ALA A 118 23.13 -3.58 -2.62
CA ALA A 118 23.87 -3.83 -1.39
C ALA A 118 24.64 -5.17 -1.46
N ILE A 119 24.04 -6.23 -2.02
CA ILE A 119 24.72 -7.51 -2.23
C ILE A 119 25.88 -7.36 -3.22
N GLU A 120 25.67 -6.66 -4.34
CA GLU A 120 26.71 -6.37 -5.34
C GLU A 120 27.93 -5.66 -4.72
N ARG A 121 27.71 -4.83 -3.70
CA ARG A 121 28.76 -4.10 -2.98
C ARG A 121 29.23 -4.75 -1.68
N GLU A 122 28.76 -5.97 -1.40
CA GLU A 122 29.07 -6.70 -0.15
C GLU A 122 28.71 -5.92 1.13
N LEU A 123 27.72 -5.02 1.03
CA LEU A 123 27.23 -4.22 2.15
C LEU A 123 26.31 -5.05 3.04
N LEU A 124 26.59 -5.02 4.34
CA LEU A 124 25.74 -5.66 5.33
C LEU A 124 24.48 -4.82 5.59
N ILE A 125 23.32 -5.48 5.56
CA ILE A 125 22.04 -4.85 5.85
C ILE A 125 21.62 -5.20 7.29
N HIS A 126 21.14 -4.22 8.06
CA HIS A 126 20.76 -4.42 9.46
C HIS A 126 19.38 -5.10 9.60
N ASP A 127 18.41 -4.71 8.79
CA ASP A 127 17.01 -5.07 8.98
C ASP A 127 16.67 -6.49 8.51
N TYR A 128 17.52 -7.09 7.66
CA TYR A 128 17.30 -8.40 7.07
C TYR A 128 18.29 -9.42 7.58
N LYS A 129 17.77 -10.56 8.03
CA LYS A 129 18.59 -11.71 8.39
C LYS A 129 19.18 -12.37 7.13
N ASP A 130 18.34 -12.61 6.12
CA ASP A 130 18.71 -13.25 4.87
C ASP A 130 18.25 -12.41 3.65
N PRO A 131 19.14 -11.59 3.05
CA PRO A 131 18.75 -10.69 1.96
C PRO A 131 18.43 -11.42 0.64
N LYS A 132 19.08 -12.56 0.37
CA LYS A 132 18.85 -13.38 -0.83
C LYS A 132 17.43 -13.96 -0.87
N LYS A 133 17.00 -14.54 0.26
CA LYS A 133 15.65 -15.10 0.42
C LYS A 133 14.57 -14.05 0.17
N PHE A 134 14.78 -12.82 0.65
CA PHE A 134 13.85 -11.73 0.41
C PHE A 134 13.72 -11.38 -1.08
N ILE A 135 14.82 -11.41 -1.85
CA ILE A 135 14.79 -11.18 -3.30
C ILE A 135 13.95 -12.27 -3.97
N GLU A 136 14.22 -13.53 -3.69
CA GLU A 136 13.52 -14.67 -4.29
C GLU A 136 12.01 -14.61 -4.00
N GLU A 137 11.61 -14.41 -2.74
CA GLU A 137 10.20 -14.29 -2.34
C GLU A 137 9.52 -13.12 -3.07
N THR A 138 10.19 -11.97 -3.15
CA THR A 138 9.63 -10.79 -3.79
C THR A 138 9.50 -10.96 -5.30
N GLU A 139 10.47 -11.61 -5.95
CA GLU A 139 10.41 -11.91 -7.39
C GLU A 139 9.29 -12.91 -7.71
N LEU A 140 9.09 -13.93 -6.87
CA LEU A 140 7.98 -14.87 -6.99
C LEU A 140 6.63 -14.17 -6.82
N GLU A 141 6.47 -13.28 -5.84
CA GLU A 141 5.25 -12.47 -5.67
C GLU A 141 4.98 -11.59 -6.89
N ILE A 142 6.02 -10.96 -7.46
CA ILE A 142 5.89 -10.11 -8.64
C ILE A 142 5.44 -10.93 -9.85
N LYS A 143 6.00 -12.14 -10.06
CA LYS A 143 5.60 -13.05 -11.14
C LYS A 143 4.12 -13.46 -11.00
N LYS A 144 3.72 -13.91 -9.81
CA LYS A 144 2.31 -14.28 -9.52
C LYS A 144 1.34 -13.12 -9.79
N LYS A 145 1.67 -11.91 -9.32
CA LYS A 145 0.83 -10.71 -9.57
C LYS A 145 0.75 -10.34 -11.04
N LYS A 146 1.83 -10.54 -11.81
CA LYS A 146 1.81 -10.32 -13.26
C LYS A 146 0.90 -11.33 -13.96
N GLU A 147 1.00 -12.61 -13.62
CA GLU A 147 0.16 -13.70 -14.17
C GLU A 147 -1.32 -13.54 -13.82
N GLU A 148 -1.65 -13.14 -12.59
CA GLU A 148 -3.03 -12.81 -12.22
C GLU A 148 -3.56 -11.57 -12.98
N GLY A 149 -2.68 -10.58 -13.18
CA GLY A 149 -3.01 -9.38 -13.93
C GLY A 149 -3.29 -9.65 -15.41
N THR A 150 -2.53 -10.56 -16.05
CA THR A 150 -2.76 -10.96 -17.44
C THR A 150 -4.05 -11.76 -17.57
N LYS A 151 -4.31 -12.72 -16.67
CA LYS A 151 -5.57 -13.48 -16.63
C LYS A 151 -6.79 -12.58 -16.47
N LYS A 152 -6.76 -11.63 -15.52
CA LYS A 152 -7.86 -10.65 -15.36
C LYS A 152 -8.06 -9.75 -16.57
N LYS A 153 -7.00 -9.42 -17.30
CA LYS A 153 -7.10 -8.63 -18.55
C LYS A 153 -7.71 -9.45 -19.68
N SER A 154 -7.32 -10.71 -19.86
CA SER A 154 -7.94 -11.59 -20.86
C SER A 154 -9.41 -11.85 -20.54
N ASP A 155 -9.76 -12.06 -19.27
CA ASP A 155 -11.15 -12.27 -18.84
C ASP A 155 -12.01 -11.02 -19.08
N ARG A 156 -11.46 -9.82 -18.83
CA ARG A 156 -12.14 -8.55 -19.16
C ARG A 156 -12.30 -8.33 -20.66
N ALA A 157 -11.28 -8.66 -21.46
CA ALA A 157 -11.35 -8.54 -22.92
C ALA A 157 -12.42 -9.47 -23.52
N GLY A 158 -12.46 -10.74 -23.07
CA GLY A 158 -13.49 -11.69 -23.49
C GLY A 158 -14.90 -11.30 -23.06
N LYS A 159 -15.06 -10.61 -21.91
CA LYS A 159 -16.35 -10.07 -21.48
C LYS A 159 -16.79 -8.88 -22.34
N GLN A 160 -15.88 -7.96 -22.65
CA GLN A 160 -16.17 -6.82 -23.55
C GLN A 160 -16.51 -7.24 -24.98
N GLU A 161 -15.89 -8.30 -25.52
CA GLU A 161 -16.28 -8.86 -26.82
C GLU A 161 -17.66 -9.52 -26.81
N LYS A 162 -18.02 -10.22 -25.72
CA LYS A 162 -19.36 -10.79 -25.55
C LYS A 162 -20.43 -9.70 -25.44
N ASP A 163 -20.19 -8.70 -24.61
CA ASP A 163 -21.11 -7.56 -24.42
C ASP A 163 -21.30 -6.77 -25.74
N LYS A 164 -20.25 -6.63 -26.57
CA LYS A 164 -20.34 -6.03 -27.91
C LYS A 164 -21.14 -6.88 -28.90
N LYS A 165 -20.92 -8.21 -28.94
CA LYS A 165 -21.68 -9.12 -29.81
C LYS A 165 -23.16 -9.19 -29.42
N GLU A 166 -23.47 -9.09 -28.13
CA GLU A 166 -24.84 -9.06 -27.63
C GLU A 166 -25.53 -7.72 -27.94
N ALA A 167 -24.81 -6.60 -27.87
CA ALA A 167 -25.32 -5.30 -28.29
C ALA A 167 -25.54 -5.20 -29.82
N GLU A 168 -24.67 -5.80 -30.64
CA GLU A 168 -24.89 -5.90 -32.10
C GLU A 168 -26.08 -6.78 -32.46
N LYS A 169 -26.30 -7.90 -31.73
CA LYS A 169 -27.49 -8.73 -31.91
C LYS A 169 -28.78 -7.98 -31.54
N LYS A 170 -28.80 -7.24 -30.43
CA LYS A 170 -29.97 -6.45 -30.01
C LYS A 170 -30.28 -5.32 -31.00
N LYS A 171 -29.26 -4.66 -31.55
CA LYS A 171 -29.46 -3.64 -32.60
C LYS A 171 -30.03 -4.23 -33.90
N LYS A 172 -29.57 -5.42 -34.30
CA LYS A 172 -30.13 -6.12 -35.47
C LYS A 172 -31.58 -6.54 -35.25
N GLU A 173 -31.94 -7.03 -34.07
CA GLU A 173 -33.34 -7.37 -33.73
C GLU A 173 -34.26 -6.13 -33.65
N GLU A 174 -33.76 -4.99 -33.16
CA GLU A 174 -34.51 -3.72 -33.16
C GLU A 174 -34.71 -3.16 -34.57
N GLU A 175 -33.71 -3.22 -35.45
CA GLU A 175 -33.86 -2.82 -36.86
C GLU A 175 -34.85 -3.71 -37.62
N GLU A 176 -34.89 -5.01 -37.32
CA GLU A 176 -35.84 -5.95 -37.93
C GLU A 176 -37.28 -5.72 -37.45
N LYS A 177 -37.46 -5.34 -36.17
CA LYS A 177 -38.77 -4.95 -35.62
C LYS A 177 -39.25 -3.61 -36.15
N ALA A 178 -38.37 -2.62 -36.29
CA ALA A 178 -38.72 -1.32 -36.85
C ALA A 178 -39.15 -1.41 -38.34
N LYS A 179 -38.55 -2.33 -39.11
CA LYS A 179 -38.98 -2.61 -40.49
C LYS A 179 -40.38 -3.22 -40.54
N LYS A 180 -40.70 -4.18 -39.67
CA LYS A 180 -42.05 -4.78 -39.58
C LYS A 180 -43.12 -3.77 -39.18
N GLU A 181 -42.86 -2.93 -38.17
CA GLU A 181 -43.81 -1.86 -37.78
C GLU A 181 -44.03 -0.81 -38.87
N SER A 182 -43.06 -0.60 -39.76
CA SER A 182 -43.21 0.33 -40.89
C SER A 182 -44.02 -0.26 -42.06
N GLU A 183 -44.02 -1.59 -42.21
CA GLU A 183 -44.87 -2.29 -43.17
C GLU A 183 -46.32 -2.35 -42.67
N ASP A 184 -46.54 -2.64 -41.38
CA ASP A 184 -47.88 -2.69 -40.78
C ASP A 184 -48.59 -1.32 -40.79
N LYS A 185 -47.86 -0.23 -40.54
CA LYS A 185 -48.41 1.15 -40.60
C LYS A 185 -48.79 1.59 -42.01
N LYS A 186 -48.16 1.02 -43.05
CA LYS A 186 -48.53 1.30 -44.45
C LYS A 186 -49.84 0.61 -44.81
N SER A 187 -50.04 -0.64 -44.38
CA SER A 187 -51.31 -1.35 -44.60
C SER A 187 -52.50 -0.72 -43.86
N ASP A 188 -52.29 -0.19 -42.66
CA ASP A 188 -53.37 0.45 -41.90
C ASP A 188 -53.81 1.81 -42.51
N ALA A 189 -52.88 2.57 -43.09
CA ALA A 189 -53.18 3.85 -43.75
C ALA A 189 -54.02 3.67 -45.03
N GLU A 190 -53.67 2.68 -45.85
CA GLU A 190 -54.44 2.31 -47.06
C GLU A 190 -55.88 1.88 -46.70
N SER A 191 -56.07 1.20 -45.57
CA SER A 191 -57.38 0.75 -45.11
C SER A 191 -58.30 1.88 -44.62
N LEU A 192 -57.72 2.98 -44.12
CA LEU A 192 -58.44 4.15 -43.60
C LEU A 192 -58.90 5.10 -44.70
N GLU A 193 -58.07 5.30 -45.74
CA GLU A 193 -58.44 6.10 -46.93
C GLU A 193 -59.59 5.44 -47.70
N ALA A 194 -59.54 4.12 -47.91
CA ALA A 194 -60.63 3.37 -48.55
C ALA A 194 -61.97 3.42 -47.78
N ASN A 195 -61.93 3.64 -46.46
CA ASN A 195 -63.12 3.73 -45.61
C ASN A 195 -63.70 5.15 -45.56
N GLN A 196 -62.87 6.18 -45.76
CA GLN A 196 -63.30 7.57 -45.86
C GLN A 196 -63.98 7.85 -47.20
N GLU A 197 -63.43 7.32 -48.31
CA GLU A 197 -64.05 7.44 -49.63
C GLU A 197 -65.45 6.82 -49.68
N LYS A 198 -65.63 5.62 -49.10
CA LYS A 198 -66.96 4.98 -48.99
C LYS A 198 -67.97 5.78 -48.17
N LYS A 199 -67.51 6.47 -47.12
CA LYS A 199 -68.37 7.34 -46.29
C LYS A 199 -68.77 8.63 -47.02
N GLU A 200 -67.92 9.16 -47.88
CA GLU A 200 -68.24 10.33 -48.71
C GLU A 200 -69.18 9.98 -49.86
N GLU A 201 -69.05 8.80 -50.45
CA GLU A 201 -70.00 8.30 -51.46
C GLU A 201 -71.40 8.09 -50.87
N GLU A 202 -71.52 7.46 -49.69
CA GLU A 202 -72.81 7.30 -49.01
C GLU A 202 -73.47 8.65 -48.64
N LYS A 203 -72.67 9.67 -48.28
CA LYS A 203 -73.20 11.02 -48.00
C LYS A 203 -73.75 11.66 -49.27
N LYS A 204 -73.01 11.57 -50.38
CA LYS A 204 -73.47 12.08 -51.70
C LYS A 204 -74.74 11.39 -52.19
N GLU A 205 -74.92 10.11 -51.89
CA GLU A 205 -76.17 9.40 -52.21
C GLU A 205 -77.34 9.85 -51.32
N LYS A 206 -77.13 10.00 -50.01
CA LYS A 206 -78.16 10.46 -49.07
C LYS A 206 -78.64 11.89 -49.35
N ASP A 207 -77.73 12.78 -49.76
CA ASP A 207 -78.06 14.16 -50.14
C ASP A 207 -78.87 14.23 -51.45
N LYS A 208 -78.65 13.30 -52.40
CA LYS A 208 -79.48 13.20 -53.62
C LYS A 208 -80.92 12.78 -53.35
N VAL A 209 -81.15 11.93 -52.33
CA VAL A 209 -82.49 11.42 -52.00
C VAL A 209 -83.34 12.47 -51.25
N LEU A 210 -82.71 13.38 -50.50
CA LEU A 210 -83.41 14.44 -49.74
C LEU A 210 -83.91 15.61 -50.62
N ILE A 211 -83.40 15.77 -51.83
CA ILE A 211 -83.81 16.84 -52.76
C ILE A 211 -85.04 16.45 -53.59
N SER A 212 -85.41 15.16 -53.65
CA SER A 212 -86.48 14.67 -54.55
C SER A 212 -87.85 14.42 -53.89
N LYS A 213 -88.09 14.89 -52.66
CA LYS A 213 -89.41 14.81 -51.98
C LYS A 213 -89.73 16.10 -51.20
N ASN A 214 -90.09 17.14 -51.94
CA ASN A 214 -91.16 18.11 -51.65
C ASN A 214 -91.38 19.01 -52.87
#